data_AF-A0A8T4SNM2-F1
#
_entry.id   AF-A0A8T4SNM2-F1
#
_cell.length_a   1.000
_cell.length_b   1.000
_cell.length_c   1.000
_cell.angle_alpha   90.00
_cell.angle_beta   90.00
_cell.angle_gamma   90.00
#
_symmetry.space_group_name_H-M   'P 1'
#
loop_
_entity.id
_entity.type
_entity.pdbx_description
1 polymer ?
#
loop_
_entity_poly.entity_id
_entity_poly.type
_entity_poly.pdbx_seq_one_letter_code
_entity_poly.pdbx_strand_id
1 'polypeptide(L)'
;MLSFGHYQIHTQAQRQMLRQTTRLRHIQKRQLRQLLELRQYLVEPSFPNPVRGLEGMLVADTTLKERDAAGLLIGGLSWAVWNPKRTEGELAAHKDVDVLVLDDLPLAEKFERGVDWWLPYSEAVTVHGRYTIMENVRLRYWQNGNGVILRYGIKQGFDLPPGLYIPGPENVLGMLMNETVSMQDSERVEVDEEVASVLRGRFGHNLRKTIAPFVRDKFKPYVIARRYDEPAIVKAAVERDQIVYMTPVIECTMFSFAECTALRRHR
;
A
#
# COMPACT_ATOMS: atom_id res chain seq x y z
N MET A 1 1.02 38.49 38.73
CA MET A 1 0.57 37.09 38.98
C MET A 1 -0.81 36.92 38.35
N LEU A 2 -0.87 36.47 37.10
CA LEU A 2 -2.13 36.27 36.37
C LEU A 2 -2.13 34.91 35.68
N SER A 3 -3.07 34.07 36.12
CA SER A 3 -3.86 33.11 35.34
C SER A 3 -3.14 32.24 34.30
N PHE A 4 -2.53 31.14 34.76
CA PHE A 4 -2.18 29.97 33.94
C PHE A 4 -3.28 28.88 33.98
N GLY A 5 -4.55 29.29 34.08
CA GLY A 5 -5.68 28.36 34.27
C GLY A 5 -6.50 27.99 33.04
N HIS A 6 -6.32 28.67 31.90
CA HIS A 6 -7.25 28.53 30.76
C HIS A 6 -6.79 27.60 29.62
N TYR A 7 -5.51 27.20 29.57
CA TYR A 7 -4.99 26.39 28.47
C TYR A 7 -5.12 24.86 28.67
N GLN A 8 -5.39 24.40 29.90
CA GLN A 8 -5.55 22.96 30.20
C GLN A 8 -7.00 22.46 30.09
N ILE A 9 -7.99 23.36 30.20
CA ILE A 9 -9.41 22.98 30.15
C ILE A 9 -9.87 22.75 28.69
N HIS A 10 -9.36 23.54 27.74
CA HIS A 10 -9.66 23.36 26.31
C HIS A 10 -9.11 22.05 25.73
N THR A 11 -7.95 21.59 26.21
CA THR A 11 -7.33 20.34 25.77
C THR A 11 -7.97 19.09 26.36
N GLN A 12 -8.55 19.16 27.57
CA GLN A 12 -9.32 18.05 28.14
C GLN A 12 -10.72 17.94 27.52
N ALA A 13 -11.39 19.05 27.23
CA ALA A 13 -12.69 19.06 26.54
C ALA A 13 -12.58 18.58 25.08
N GLN A 14 -11.53 18.99 24.34
CA GLN A 14 -11.26 18.47 22.99
C GLN A 14 -10.88 16.99 23.00
N ARG A 15 -10.16 16.52 24.02
CA ARG A 15 -9.85 15.08 24.19
C ARG A 15 -11.06 14.28 24.67
N GLN A 16 -12.00 14.87 25.43
CA GLN A 16 -13.28 14.25 25.76
C GLN A 16 -14.23 14.21 24.55
N MET A 17 -14.22 15.22 23.67
CA MET A 17 -14.92 15.20 22.38
C MET A 17 -14.35 14.16 21.41
N LEU A 18 -13.02 14.02 21.33
CA LEU A 18 -12.37 12.97 20.53
C LEU A 18 -12.55 11.55 21.14
N ARG A 19 -12.77 11.44 22.45
CA ARG A 19 -12.99 10.16 23.17
C ARG A 19 -14.46 9.78 23.33
N GLN A 20 -15.39 10.73 23.22
CA GLN A 20 -16.77 10.46 22.89
C GLN A 20 -16.78 10.01 21.43
N THR A 21 -16.43 8.74 21.21
CA THR A 21 -16.60 7.96 19.98
C THR A 21 -17.47 8.70 18.99
N THR A 22 -16.88 9.27 17.93
CA THR A 22 -17.61 9.84 16.80
C THR A 22 -18.65 8.81 16.42
N ARG A 23 -19.90 9.03 16.87
CA ARG A 23 -20.96 8.03 16.76
C ARG A 23 -21.34 8.13 15.30
N LEU A 24 -20.66 7.34 14.48
CA LEU A 24 -20.88 7.31 13.05
C LEU A 24 -22.40 7.30 12.80
N ARG A 25 -22.86 8.23 11.99
CA ARG A 25 -24.25 8.31 11.54
C ARG A 25 -24.62 6.98 10.88
N HIS A 26 -25.91 6.68 10.81
CA HIS A 26 -26.36 5.40 10.26
C HIS A 26 -25.78 5.12 8.85
N ILE A 27 -25.69 6.16 8.01
CA ILE A 27 -25.10 6.08 6.68
C ILE A 27 -23.59 5.80 6.72
N GLN A 28 -22.84 6.48 7.58
CA GLN A 28 -21.40 6.28 7.79
C GLN A 28 -21.11 4.87 8.34
N LYS A 29 -21.95 4.34 9.25
CA LYS A 29 -21.85 2.95 9.73
C LYS A 29 -22.06 1.93 8.62
N ARG A 30 -23.03 2.18 7.74
CA ARG A 30 -23.30 1.33 6.57
C ARG A 30 -22.12 1.35 5.60
N GLN A 31 -21.58 2.53 5.28
CA GLN A 31 -20.38 2.68 4.45
C GLN A 31 -19.18 1.95 5.05
N LEU A 32 -18.92 2.12 6.35
CA LEU A 32 -17.83 1.41 7.04
C LEU A 32 -18.01 -0.12 6.96
N ARG A 33 -19.23 -0.62 7.13
CA ARG A 33 -19.51 -2.05 7.04
C ARG A 33 -19.25 -2.58 5.62
N GLN A 34 -19.68 -1.86 4.59
CA GLN A 34 -19.42 -2.21 3.19
C GLN A 34 -17.91 -2.26 2.90
N LEU A 35 -17.14 -1.26 3.36
CA LEU A 35 -15.67 -1.25 3.21
C LEU A 35 -15.02 -2.47 3.87
N LEU A 36 -15.48 -2.86 5.06
CA LEU A 36 -14.94 -4.02 5.77
C LEU A 36 -15.34 -5.37 5.12
N GLU A 37 -16.51 -5.44 4.48
CA GLU A 37 -16.99 -6.62 3.77
C GLU A 37 -16.26 -6.82 2.41
N LEU A 38 -15.93 -5.73 1.71
CA LEU A 38 -15.19 -5.79 0.43
C LEU A 38 -13.83 -6.48 0.55
N ARG A 39 -13.18 -6.36 1.70
CA ARG A 39 -11.93 -7.07 2.02
C ARG A 39 -12.04 -8.60 1.94
N GLN A 40 -13.25 -9.17 2.06
CA GLN A 40 -13.44 -10.62 2.19
C GLN A 40 -13.60 -11.37 0.85
N TYR A 41 -13.77 -10.69 -0.29
CA TYR A 41 -14.23 -11.32 -1.54
C TYR A 41 -13.19 -11.45 -2.67
N LEU A 42 -11.90 -11.29 -2.41
CA LEU A 42 -10.88 -11.51 -3.44
C LEU A 42 -10.67 -13.01 -3.69
N VAL A 43 -11.27 -13.52 -4.77
CA VAL A 43 -10.93 -14.84 -5.34
C VAL A 43 -9.66 -14.66 -6.17
N GLU A 44 -8.52 -14.96 -5.55
CA GLU A 44 -7.21 -14.83 -6.19
C GLU A 44 -6.95 -16.04 -7.11
N PRO A 45 -6.57 -15.81 -8.38
CA PRO A 45 -6.16 -16.90 -9.26
C PRO A 45 -4.91 -17.60 -8.70
N SER A 46 -4.92 -18.93 -8.69
CA SER A 46 -3.74 -19.71 -8.31
C SER A 46 -2.65 -19.59 -9.36
N PHE A 47 -1.43 -19.25 -8.97
CA PHE A 47 -0.28 -19.23 -9.88
C PHE A 47 0.66 -20.42 -9.58
N PRO A 48 1.42 -20.90 -10.58
CA PRO A 48 2.21 -22.12 -10.46
C PRO A 48 3.39 -21.94 -9.51
N ASN A 49 3.62 -22.93 -8.65
CA ASN A 49 4.80 -23.05 -7.78
C ASN A 49 5.14 -21.79 -6.95
N PRO A 50 4.20 -21.28 -6.13
CA PRO A 50 4.46 -20.09 -5.32
C PRO A 50 5.57 -20.34 -4.32
N VAL A 51 6.56 -19.44 -4.27
CA VAL A 51 7.45 -19.33 -3.11
C VAL A 51 6.76 -18.52 -2.02
N ARG A 52 7.04 -18.83 -0.76
CA ARG A 52 6.25 -18.35 0.38
C ARG A 52 7.10 -17.78 1.50
N GLY A 53 6.49 -16.92 2.30
CA GLY A 53 7.08 -16.40 3.53
C GLY A 53 8.48 -15.82 3.33
N LEU A 54 9.39 -16.16 4.24
CA LEU A 54 10.77 -15.65 4.21
C LEU A 54 11.55 -16.12 2.98
N GLU A 55 11.37 -17.36 2.56
CA GLU A 55 12.06 -17.92 1.39
C GLU A 55 11.74 -17.13 0.13
N GLY A 56 10.44 -16.87 -0.12
CA GLY A 56 10.02 -16.09 -1.27
C GLY A 56 10.52 -14.64 -1.23
N MET A 57 10.60 -14.04 -0.03
CA MET A 57 11.19 -12.71 0.13
C MET A 57 12.69 -12.69 -0.21
N LEU A 58 13.45 -13.72 0.18
CA LEU A 58 14.89 -13.84 -0.15
C LEU A 58 15.11 -14.08 -1.65
N VAL A 59 14.24 -14.89 -2.26
CA VAL A 59 14.22 -15.12 -3.72
C VAL A 59 13.96 -13.80 -4.46
N ALA A 60 12.98 -13.03 -4.02
CA ALA A 60 12.68 -11.73 -4.61
C ALA A 60 13.85 -10.75 -4.47
N ASP A 61 14.44 -10.62 -3.28
CA ASP A 61 15.58 -9.74 -3.02
C ASP A 61 16.80 -10.10 -3.87
N THR A 62 17.09 -11.39 -3.99
CA THR A 62 18.18 -11.89 -4.84
C THR A 62 17.94 -11.52 -6.30
N THR A 63 16.72 -11.75 -6.81
CA THR A 63 16.35 -11.45 -8.20
C THR A 63 16.45 -9.95 -8.51
N LEU A 64 15.98 -9.10 -7.59
CA LEU A 64 16.07 -7.65 -7.69
C LEU A 64 17.53 -7.17 -7.75
N LYS A 65 18.39 -7.71 -6.88
CA LYS A 65 19.82 -7.38 -6.85
C LYS A 65 20.58 -7.85 -8.09
N GLU A 66 20.30 -9.06 -8.56
CA GLU A 66 20.90 -9.62 -9.77
C GLU A 66 20.57 -8.80 -11.03
N ARG A 67 19.47 -8.02 -11.00
CA ARG A 67 18.98 -7.22 -12.12
C ARG A 67 19.05 -5.71 -11.90
N ASP A 68 19.77 -5.27 -10.87
CA ASP A 68 19.96 -3.85 -10.56
C ASP A 68 18.63 -3.07 -10.42
N ALA A 69 17.62 -3.69 -9.80
CA ALA A 69 16.28 -3.11 -9.63
C ALA A 69 15.85 -3.04 -8.15
N ALA A 70 15.04 -2.05 -7.80
CA ALA A 70 14.39 -1.97 -6.49
C ALA A 70 12.94 -2.47 -6.53
N GLY A 71 12.53 -3.11 -5.45
CA GLY A 71 11.14 -3.57 -5.26
C GLY A 71 10.65 -3.31 -3.85
N LEU A 72 9.34 -3.15 -3.70
CA LEU A 72 8.66 -2.97 -2.42
C LEU A 72 7.80 -4.19 -2.12
N LEU A 73 7.94 -4.77 -0.93
CA LEU A 73 7.05 -5.83 -0.47
C LEU A 73 5.63 -5.26 -0.28
N ILE A 74 4.63 -5.83 -0.94
CA ILE A 74 3.23 -5.42 -0.79
C ILE A 74 2.36 -6.58 -0.27
N GLY A 75 1.04 -6.45 -0.37
CA GLY A 75 0.10 -7.52 -0.03
C GLY A 75 0.09 -7.91 1.45
N GLY A 76 -0.49 -9.07 1.76
CA GLY A 76 -0.68 -9.53 3.13
C GLY A 76 0.63 -9.82 3.87
N LEU A 77 1.69 -10.19 3.15
CA LEU A 77 3.00 -10.47 3.74
C LEU A 77 3.66 -9.20 4.25
N SER A 78 3.51 -8.07 3.55
CA SER A 78 4.02 -6.76 4.01
C SER A 78 3.44 -6.34 5.36
N TRP A 79 2.21 -6.74 5.69
CA TRP A 79 1.63 -6.55 7.02
C TRP A 79 2.18 -7.56 8.03
N ALA A 80 2.28 -8.83 7.66
CA ALA A 80 2.54 -9.91 8.60
C ALA A 80 3.92 -9.88 9.24
N VAL A 81 4.92 -9.33 8.53
CA VAL A 81 6.28 -9.14 9.04
C VAL A 81 6.34 -8.17 10.21
N TRP A 82 5.37 -7.24 10.33
CA TRP A 82 5.23 -6.31 11.44
C TRP A 82 4.60 -6.96 12.67
N ASN A 83 5.28 -7.98 13.20
CA ASN A 83 4.98 -8.58 14.50
C ASN A 83 6.26 -9.21 15.07
N PRO A 84 6.81 -8.70 16.20
CA PRO A 84 8.08 -9.19 16.74
C PRO A 84 8.02 -10.63 17.25
N LYS A 85 6.82 -11.16 17.51
CA LYS A 85 6.59 -12.54 17.96
C LYS A 85 6.28 -13.50 16.83
N ARG A 86 6.20 -13.01 15.59
CA ARG A 86 5.98 -13.84 14.40
C ARG A 86 7.13 -14.84 14.29
N THR A 87 6.81 -16.05 13.85
CA THR A 87 7.78 -17.11 13.55
C THR A 87 7.93 -17.30 12.04
N GLU A 88 9.01 -17.95 11.61
CA GLU A 88 9.21 -18.29 10.19
C GLU A 88 8.10 -19.20 9.65
N GLY A 89 7.67 -20.19 10.43
CA GLY A 89 6.57 -21.10 10.03
C GLY A 89 5.24 -20.38 9.81
N GLU A 90 4.93 -19.38 10.63
CA GLU A 90 3.74 -18.55 10.42
C GLU A 90 3.85 -17.67 9.16
N LEU A 91 5.04 -17.19 8.80
CA LEU A 91 5.23 -16.49 7.53
C LEU A 91 5.15 -17.43 6.33
N ALA A 92 5.65 -18.66 6.44
CA ALA A 92 5.57 -19.66 5.38
C ALA A 92 4.13 -20.10 5.05
N ALA A 93 3.18 -19.85 5.96
CA ALA A 93 1.75 -20.07 5.73
C ALA A 93 1.10 -19.01 4.82
N HIS A 94 1.78 -17.89 4.53
CA HIS A 94 1.33 -16.94 3.52
C HIS A 94 1.38 -17.57 2.14
N LYS A 95 0.35 -17.34 1.32
CA LYS A 95 0.16 -18.05 0.04
C LYS A 95 1.25 -17.74 -0.97
N ASP A 96 1.73 -16.50 -0.94
CA ASP A 96 2.51 -15.83 -1.98
C ASP A 96 3.37 -14.69 -1.41
N VAL A 97 4.22 -14.17 -2.29
CA VAL A 97 5.04 -12.97 -2.06
C VAL A 97 4.73 -11.98 -3.17
N ASP A 98 4.03 -10.90 -2.85
CA ASP A 98 3.77 -9.81 -3.77
C ASP A 98 4.89 -8.77 -3.72
N VAL A 99 5.46 -8.46 -4.88
CA VAL A 99 6.54 -7.47 -4.99
C VAL A 99 6.20 -6.43 -6.04
N LEU A 100 6.14 -5.18 -5.61
CA LEU A 100 5.98 -4.04 -6.49
C LEU A 100 7.32 -3.54 -6.96
N VAL A 101 7.56 -3.63 -8.26
CA VAL A 101 8.81 -3.21 -8.88
C VAL A 101 8.79 -1.70 -9.13
N LEU A 102 9.83 -1.02 -8.64
CA LEU A 102 9.96 0.44 -8.72
C LEU A 102 10.70 0.89 -9.98
N ASP A 103 11.57 0.03 -10.51
CA ASP A 103 12.38 0.28 -11.71
C ASP A 103 11.98 -0.67 -12.85
N ASP A 104 12.76 -0.70 -13.93
CA ASP A 104 12.60 -1.71 -14.98
C ASP A 104 13.17 -3.05 -14.49
N LEU A 105 12.40 -4.12 -14.58
CA LEU A 105 12.81 -5.47 -14.20
C LEU A 105 12.49 -6.44 -15.33
N PRO A 106 13.48 -6.78 -16.17
CA PRO A 106 13.27 -7.76 -17.23
C PRO A 106 13.09 -9.14 -16.60
N LEU A 107 11.87 -9.68 -16.66
CA LEU A 107 11.56 -11.05 -16.24
C LEU A 107 11.54 -12.00 -17.45
N ALA A 108 12.04 -13.22 -17.26
CA ALA A 108 11.94 -14.28 -18.26
C ALA A 108 10.50 -14.83 -18.37
N GLU A 109 9.77 -14.83 -17.25
CA GLU A 109 8.39 -15.29 -17.15
C GLU A 109 7.60 -14.42 -16.15
N LYS A 110 6.27 -14.46 -16.25
CA LYS A 110 5.39 -13.56 -15.47
C LYS A 110 5.45 -13.80 -13.95
N PHE A 111 5.70 -15.04 -13.52
CA PHE A 111 5.78 -15.45 -12.11
C PHE A 111 7.17 -15.99 -11.79
N GLU A 112 8.21 -15.32 -12.30
CA GLU A 112 9.57 -15.85 -12.24
C GLU A 112 9.97 -16.20 -10.81
N ARG A 113 10.43 -17.45 -10.63
CA ARG A 113 10.82 -18.03 -9.33
C ARG A 113 9.69 -18.04 -8.29
N GLY A 114 8.43 -18.04 -8.73
CA GLY A 114 7.26 -18.20 -7.87
C GLY A 114 6.85 -16.94 -7.09
N VAL A 115 7.31 -15.76 -7.49
CA VAL A 115 6.96 -14.46 -6.88
C VAL A 115 5.88 -13.79 -7.72
N ASP A 116 4.90 -13.12 -7.09
CA ASP A 116 3.93 -12.31 -7.82
C ASP A 116 4.49 -10.90 -8.04
N TRP A 117 5.03 -10.69 -9.24
CA TRP A 117 5.68 -9.45 -9.63
C TRP A 117 4.65 -8.45 -10.17
N TRP A 118 4.52 -7.32 -9.49
CA TRP A 118 3.75 -6.17 -9.94
C TRP A 118 4.69 -5.23 -10.69
N LEU A 119 4.66 -5.31 -12.02
CA LEU A 119 5.56 -4.57 -12.91
C LEU A 119 4.99 -3.21 -13.30
N PRO A 120 5.83 -2.16 -13.44
CA PRO A 120 5.38 -0.85 -13.85
C PRO A 120 5.05 -0.82 -15.35
N TYR A 121 3.94 -0.18 -15.68
CA TYR A 121 3.53 0.15 -17.04
C TYR A 121 3.32 1.66 -17.15
N SER A 122 3.49 2.17 -18.36
CA SER A 122 3.22 3.56 -18.67
C SER A 122 2.46 3.67 -19.97
N GLU A 123 1.29 4.30 -19.92
CA GLU A 123 0.43 4.50 -21.08
C GLU A 123 -0.05 5.95 -21.16
N ALA A 124 -0.29 6.43 -22.37
CA ALA A 124 -0.91 7.72 -22.60
C ALA A 124 -2.43 7.54 -22.59
N VAL A 125 -3.12 8.24 -21.70
CA VAL A 125 -4.58 8.24 -21.59
C VAL A 125 -5.14 9.63 -21.85
N THR A 126 -6.37 9.69 -22.34
CA THR A 126 -7.14 10.94 -22.37
C THR A 126 -7.97 11.03 -21.10
N VAL A 127 -7.72 12.06 -20.31
CA VAL A 127 -8.48 12.36 -19.10
C VAL A 127 -9.59 13.34 -19.44
N HIS A 128 -10.83 12.88 -19.35
CA HIS A 128 -12.01 13.72 -19.41
C HIS A 128 -12.23 14.25 -17.99
N GLY A 129 -12.30 15.56 -17.86
CA GLY A 129 -12.71 16.33 -16.69
C GLY A 129 -14.10 16.94 -16.91
N ARG A 130 -14.72 17.50 -15.87
CA ARG A 130 -16.12 17.96 -15.93
C ARG A 130 -16.28 19.10 -16.91
N TYR A 131 -15.20 19.85 -17.12
CA TYR A 131 -15.11 21.02 -17.98
C TYR A 131 -13.84 21.03 -18.85
N THR A 132 -13.03 19.97 -18.82
CA THR A 132 -11.71 19.92 -19.48
C THR A 132 -11.51 18.55 -20.13
N ILE A 133 -10.76 18.49 -21.22
CA ILE A 133 -10.25 17.23 -21.78
C ILE A 133 -8.74 17.39 -21.85
N MET A 134 -8.02 16.49 -21.19
CA MET A 134 -6.57 16.45 -21.19
C MET A 134 -6.14 15.22 -21.99
N GLU A 135 -5.60 15.44 -23.18
CA GLU A 135 -5.10 14.37 -24.04
C GLU A 135 -3.66 14.01 -23.67
N ASN A 136 -3.27 12.76 -23.94
CA ASN A 136 -1.91 12.26 -23.79
C ASN A 136 -1.32 12.39 -22.37
N VAL A 137 -2.16 12.30 -21.33
CA VAL A 137 -1.70 12.24 -19.95
C VAL A 137 -0.99 10.91 -19.74
N ARG A 138 0.31 10.96 -19.42
CA ARG A 138 1.10 9.76 -19.18
C ARG A 138 0.80 9.22 -17.78
N LEU A 139 0.06 8.12 -17.70
CA LEU A 139 -0.28 7.44 -16.46
C LEU A 139 0.71 6.30 -16.22
N ARG A 140 1.18 6.18 -14.97
CA ARG A 140 1.99 5.06 -14.51
C ARG A 140 1.14 4.18 -13.60
N TYR A 141 1.09 2.88 -13.90
CA TYR A 141 0.36 1.90 -13.10
C TYR A 141 1.18 0.62 -12.95
N TRP A 142 0.72 -0.30 -12.10
CA TRP A 142 1.36 -1.58 -11.89
C TRP A 142 0.40 -2.70 -12.24
N GLN A 143 0.93 -3.75 -12.87
CA GLN A 143 0.14 -4.90 -13.28
C GLN A 143 0.91 -6.18 -12.98
N ASN A 144 0.21 -7.19 -12.43
CA ASN A 144 0.82 -8.48 -12.13
C ASN A 144 0.76 -9.47 -13.29
N GLY A 145 1.30 -10.68 -13.10
CA GLY A 145 1.34 -11.73 -14.13
C GLY A 145 -0.03 -12.20 -14.63
N ASN A 146 -1.07 -12.07 -13.79
CA ASN A 146 -2.46 -12.36 -14.12
C ASN A 146 -3.17 -11.21 -14.85
N GLY A 147 -2.46 -10.11 -15.10
CA GLY A 147 -3.01 -8.93 -15.73
C GLY A 147 -3.91 -8.10 -14.81
N VAL A 148 -3.87 -8.32 -13.50
CA VAL A 148 -4.56 -7.52 -12.49
C VAL A 148 -3.81 -6.20 -12.31
N ILE A 149 -4.54 -5.08 -12.36
CA ILE A 149 -3.97 -3.74 -12.18
C ILE A 149 -4.06 -3.35 -10.70
N LEU A 150 -2.96 -2.82 -10.17
CA LEU A 150 -2.90 -2.35 -8.80
C LEU A 150 -3.76 -1.11 -8.66
N ARG A 151 -4.58 -1.06 -7.61
CA ARG A 151 -5.56 0.01 -7.45
C ARG A 151 -5.03 1.27 -6.77
N TYR A 152 -3.77 1.24 -6.34
CA TYR A 152 -3.04 2.38 -5.83
C TYR A 152 -1.73 2.55 -6.59
N GLY A 153 -1.32 3.81 -6.74
CA GLY A 153 -0.07 4.19 -7.36
C GLY A 153 0.98 4.48 -6.30
N ILE A 154 2.23 4.42 -6.74
CA ILE A 154 3.38 4.78 -5.92
C ILE A 154 4.14 5.91 -6.60
N LYS A 155 4.36 6.99 -5.85
CA LYS A 155 5.30 8.04 -6.26
C LYS A 155 6.60 7.84 -5.52
N GLN A 156 7.63 7.45 -6.26
CA GLN A 156 9.00 7.37 -5.79
C GLN A 156 9.60 8.78 -5.73
N GLY A 157 10.15 9.15 -4.57
CA GLY A 157 10.80 10.46 -4.41
C GLY A 157 12.28 10.50 -4.81
N PHE A 158 12.93 9.34 -4.91
CA PHE A 158 14.36 9.21 -5.20
C PHE A 158 14.71 7.77 -5.59
N ASP A 159 15.85 7.60 -6.25
CA ASP A 159 16.33 6.30 -6.72
C ASP A 159 16.79 5.44 -5.53
N LEU A 160 16.32 4.19 -5.51
CA LEU A 160 16.63 3.23 -4.45
C LEU A 160 17.69 2.24 -4.96
N PRO A 161 18.71 1.90 -4.14
CA PRO A 161 19.60 0.79 -4.46
C PRO A 161 18.83 -0.52 -4.69
N PRO A 162 19.39 -1.45 -5.49
CA PRO A 162 18.74 -2.73 -5.75
C PRO A 162 18.46 -3.54 -4.49
N GLY A 163 17.30 -4.20 -4.47
CA GLY A 163 16.87 -5.08 -3.40
C GLY A 163 15.40 -4.96 -3.02
N LEU A 164 14.95 -5.85 -2.14
CA LEU A 164 13.59 -5.87 -1.62
C LEU A 164 13.45 -4.99 -0.38
N TYR A 165 12.65 -3.94 -0.50
CA TYR A 165 12.32 -3.04 0.59
C TYR A 165 11.10 -3.49 1.37
N ILE A 166 11.21 -3.44 2.69
CA ILE A 166 10.09 -3.68 3.60
C ILE A 166 9.44 -2.34 3.94
N PRO A 167 8.19 -2.07 3.52
CA PRO A 167 7.52 -0.82 3.82
C PRO A 167 7.27 -0.67 5.31
N GLY A 168 7.37 0.56 5.80
CA GLY A 168 7.01 0.92 7.17
C GLY A 168 5.53 0.72 7.48
N PRO A 169 5.14 0.69 8.76
CA PRO A 169 3.74 0.47 9.13
C PRO A 169 2.78 1.49 8.52
N GLU A 170 3.19 2.76 8.41
CA GLU A 170 2.34 3.80 7.81
C GLU A 170 2.17 3.61 6.30
N ASN A 171 3.21 3.15 5.59
CA ASN A 171 3.11 2.81 4.16
C ASN A 171 2.17 1.61 3.96
N VAL A 172 2.29 0.59 4.82
CA VAL A 172 1.39 -0.58 4.82
C VAL A 172 -0.06 -0.17 5.07
N LEU A 173 -0.31 0.72 6.03
CA LEU A 173 -1.65 1.27 6.26
C LEU A 173 -2.15 2.07 5.05
N GLY A 174 -1.29 2.87 4.42
CA GLY A 174 -1.62 3.60 3.19
C GLY A 174 -2.05 2.67 2.05
N MET A 175 -1.31 1.58 1.80
CA MET A 175 -1.66 0.57 0.80
C MET A 175 -3.05 -0.01 1.06
N LEU A 176 -3.30 -0.47 2.29
CA LEU A 176 -4.58 -1.08 2.65
C LEU A 176 -5.75 -0.11 2.60
N MET A 177 -5.53 1.15 3.01
CA MET A 177 -6.54 2.19 2.91
C MET A 177 -6.89 2.45 1.46
N ASN A 178 -5.90 2.66 0.59
CA ASN A 178 -6.14 2.94 -0.82
C ASN A 178 -6.77 1.74 -1.54
N GLU A 179 -6.30 0.53 -1.28
CA GLU A 179 -6.91 -0.70 -1.80
C GLU A 179 -8.38 -0.80 -1.38
N THR A 180 -8.69 -0.61 -0.11
CA THR A 180 -10.07 -0.71 0.41
C THR A 180 -10.98 0.37 -0.16
N VAL A 181 -10.50 1.63 -0.23
CA VAL A 181 -11.28 2.75 -0.77
C VAL A 181 -11.50 2.60 -2.28
N SER A 182 -10.50 2.13 -3.02
CA SER A 182 -10.59 1.89 -4.47
C SER A 182 -11.53 0.76 -4.88
N MET A 183 -12.03 -0.03 -3.91
CA MET A 183 -13.07 -1.02 -4.15
C MET A 183 -14.48 -0.42 -4.12
N GLN A 184 -14.64 0.81 -3.62
CA GLN A 184 -15.90 1.52 -3.71
C GLN A 184 -16.08 2.14 -5.10
N ASP A 185 -17.32 2.12 -5.55
CA ASP A 185 -17.76 2.90 -6.71
C ASP A 185 -17.71 4.39 -6.35
N SER A 186 -16.57 5.02 -6.64
CA SER A 186 -16.28 6.42 -6.31
C SER A 186 -17.23 7.40 -7.00
N GLU A 187 -17.89 7.01 -8.09
CA GLU A 187 -18.90 7.84 -8.76
C GLU A 187 -20.19 7.94 -7.95
N ARG A 188 -20.45 6.96 -7.07
CA ARG A 188 -21.69 6.85 -6.31
C ARG A 188 -21.55 7.23 -4.85
N VAL A 189 -20.36 7.06 -4.28
CA VAL A 189 -20.15 7.18 -2.85
C VAL A 189 -18.80 7.81 -2.53
N GLU A 190 -18.83 9.06 -2.04
CA GLU A 190 -17.68 9.68 -1.40
C GLU A 190 -17.48 9.08 0.00
N VAL A 191 -16.25 8.69 0.31
CA VAL A 191 -15.89 8.19 1.65
C VAL A 191 -15.70 9.39 2.57
N ASP A 192 -16.62 9.51 3.53
CA ASP A 192 -16.55 10.51 4.59
C ASP A 192 -15.22 10.41 5.36
N GLU A 193 -14.56 11.56 5.61
CA GLU A 193 -13.25 11.62 6.27
C GLU A 193 -13.27 10.96 7.66
N GLU A 194 -14.38 11.07 8.41
CA GLU A 194 -14.52 10.40 9.70
C GLU A 194 -14.54 8.87 9.54
N VAL A 195 -15.18 8.37 8.46
CA VAL A 195 -15.20 6.94 8.13
C VAL A 195 -13.78 6.46 7.77
N ALA A 196 -13.06 7.22 6.94
CA ALA A 196 -11.68 6.92 6.58
C ALA A 196 -10.76 6.90 7.81
N SER A 197 -10.92 7.88 8.71
CA SER A 197 -10.17 7.97 9.98
C SER A 197 -10.45 6.77 10.90
N VAL A 198 -11.73 6.38 11.07
CA VAL A 198 -12.11 5.20 11.85
C VAL A 198 -11.57 3.92 11.23
N LEU A 199 -11.64 3.77 9.90
CA LEU A 199 -11.09 2.62 9.19
C LEU A 199 -9.58 2.52 9.37
N ARG A 200 -8.87 3.64 9.19
CA ARG A 200 -7.41 3.72 9.43
C ARG A 200 -7.07 3.36 10.87
N GLY A 201 -7.84 3.84 11.84
CA GLY A 201 -7.69 3.49 13.26
C GLY A 201 -7.86 1.99 13.52
N ARG A 202 -8.84 1.34 12.87
CA ARG A 202 -9.07 -0.12 12.99
C ARG A 202 -7.94 -0.93 12.36
N PHE A 203 -7.44 -0.54 11.21
CA PHE A 203 -6.27 -1.18 10.61
C PHE A 203 -5.03 -0.94 11.49
N GLY A 204 -4.74 0.30 11.85
CA GLY A 204 -3.60 0.67 12.67
C GLY A 204 -3.56 -0.02 14.04
N HIS A 205 -4.72 -0.29 14.66
CA HIS A 205 -4.78 -1.01 15.94
C HIS A 205 -4.19 -2.42 15.86
N ASN A 206 -4.35 -3.10 14.72
CA ASN A 206 -3.92 -4.48 14.53
C ASN A 206 -2.50 -4.60 13.97
N LEU A 207 -1.97 -3.53 13.36
CA LEU A 207 -0.61 -3.51 12.83
C LEU A 207 0.40 -3.19 13.94
N ARG A 208 1.38 -4.07 14.18
CA ARG A 208 2.44 -3.76 15.15
C ARG A 208 3.46 -2.80 14.52
N LYS A 209 4.28 -2.20 15.38
CA LYS A 209 5.30 -1.21 14.98
C LYS A 209 6.72 -1.77 14.97
N THR A 210 6.85 -3.09 15.14
CA THR A 210 8.13 -3.77 15.24
C THR A 210 8.10 -4.99 14.33
N ILE A 211 9.10 -5.09 13.46
CA ILE A 211 9.28 -6.22 12.55
C ILE A 211 9.81 -7.44 13.30
N ALA A 212 9.51 -8.64 12.80
CA ALA A 212 10.10 -9.89 13.30
C ALA A 212 11.64 -9.84 13.22
N PRO A 213 12.38 -10.25 14.28
CA PRO A 213 13.85 -10.12 14.30
C PRO A 213 14.55 -10.81 13.15
N PHE A 214 14.15 -12.04 12.79
CA PHE A 214 14.78 -12.77 11.69
C PHE A 214 14.55 -12.09 10.32
N VAL A 215 13.42 -11.41 10.12
CA VAL A 215 13.20 -10.60 8.91
C VAL A 215 14.10 -9.36 8.96
N ARG A 216 14.12 -8.64 10.08
CA ARG A 216 15.00 -7.48 10.26
C ARG A 216 16.44 -7.81 9.91
N ASP A 217 16.95 -8.92 10.42
CA ASP A 217 18.36 -9.27 10.31
C ASP A 217 18.76 -9.65 8.88
N LYS A 218 17.81 -10.14 8.07
CA LYS A 218 18.02 -10.44 6.65
C LYS A 218 17.87 -9.24 5.74
N PHE A 219 16.93 -8.35 6.05
CA PHE A 219 16.57 -7.21 5.20
C PHE A 219 17.14 -5.89 5.67
N LYS A 220 17.98 -5.83 6.71
CA LYS A 220 18.75 -4.63 7.00
C LYS A 220 19.74 -4.37 5.85
N PRO A 221 19.80 -3.17 5.26
CA PRO A 221 19.18 -1.94 5.74
C PRO A 221 17.93 -1.48 4.94
N TYR A 222 17.31 -2.37 4.17
CA TYR A 222 16.14 -2.18 3.31
C TYR A 222 14.78 -2.09 4.07
N VAL A 223 14.79 -1.79 5.37
CA VAL A 223 13.54 -1.63 6.16
C VAL A 223 13.20 -0.15 6.25
N ILE A 224 12.09 0.25 5.66
CA ILE A 224 11.67 1.64 5.53
C ILE A 224 10.86 2.08 6.77
N ALA A 225 11.51 2.31 7.91
CA ALA A 225 10.81 2.80 9.09
C ALA A 225 11.74 3.49 10.10
N ARG A 226 11.27 4.62 10.65
CA ARG A 226 11.98 5.53 11.59
C ARG A 226 12.74 4.88 12.75
N ARG A 227 12.39 3.64 13.14
CA ARG A 227 12.97 2.92 14.30
C ARG A 227 14.13 2.00 13.92
N TYR A 228 14.39 1.79 12.64
CA TYR A 228 15.46 0.94 12.15
C TYR A 228 16.56 1.82 11.57
N ASP A 229 17.81 1.35 11.68
CA ASP A 229 18.97 2.06 11.15
C ASP A 229 18.80 2.22 9.64
N GLU A 230 18.41 3.40 9.23
CA GLU A 230 18.24 3.79 7.85
C GLU A 230 19.63 4.16 7.28
N PRO A 231 20.06 3.62 6.14
CA PRO A 231 21.14 4.21 5.37
C PRO A 231 20.83 5.70 5.20
N ALA A 232 21.84 6.56 5.13
CA ALA A 232 21.61 8.01 5.00
C ALA A 232 20.59 8.37 3.88
N ILE A 233 20.53 7.55 2.83
CA ILE A 233 19.55 7.61 1.74
C ILE A 233 18.11 7.32 2.22
N VAL A 234 17.88 6.26 2.99
CA VAL A 234 16.55 5.95 3.57
C VAL A 234 16.20 6.94 4.68
N LYS A 235 17.20 7.52 5.37
CA LYS A 235 17.01 8.52 6.41
C LYS A 235 16.52 9.85 5.86
N ALA A 236 17.18 10.38 4.83
CA ALA A 236 16.73 11.58 4.13
C ALA A 236 15.32 11.42 3.55
N ALA A 237 14.98 10.19 3.19
CA ALA A 237 13.75 9.79 2.57
C ALA A 237 12.58 9.62 3.56
N VAL A 238 12.83 9.05 4.75
CA VAL A 238 11.85 8.93 5.83
C VAL A 238 11.66 10.27 6.55
N GLU A 239 12.70 11.09 6.67
CA GLU A 239 12.63 12.43 7.25
C GLU A 239 11.78 13.40 6.42
N ARG A 240 11.70 13.19 5.10
CA ARG A 240 10.91 14.01 4.18
C ARG A 240 9.50 13.45 3.91
N ASP A 241 9.13 12.31 4.50
CA ASP A 241 7.91 11.55 4.13
C ASP A 241 7.85 11.22 2.61
N GLN A 242 9.01 11.10 1.94
CA GLN A 242 9.13 11.15 0.46
C GLN A 242 9.45 9.82 -0.24
N ILE A 243 9.41 8.68 0.46
CA ILE A 243 9.91 7.41 -0.12
C ILE A 243 8.99 6.89 -1.20
N VAL A 244 7.75 6.70 -0.80
CA VAL A 244 6.68 6.16 -1.60
C VAL A 244 5.42 6.82 -1.10
N TYR A 245 4.90 7.78 -1.87
CA TYR A 245 3.53 8.24 -1.65
C TYR A 245 2.60 7.25 -2.28
N MET A 246 1.70 6.72 -1.47
CA MET A 246 0.59 5.92 -1.94
C MET A 246 -0.50 6.91 -2.39
N THR A 247 -0.50 7.25 -3.67
CA THR A 247 -1.63 7.97 -4.25
C THR A 247 -2.64 6.92 -4.71
N PRO A 248 -3.95 7.16 -4.62
CA PRO A 248 -4.87 6.41 -5.47
C PRO A 248 -4.35 6.48 -6.91
N VAL A 249 -4.40 5.40 -7.70
CA VAL A 249 -4.13 5.52 -9.17
C VAL A 249 -5.07 6.55 -9.80
N ILE A 250 -6.18 6.82 -9.09
CA ILE A 250 -7.31 7.62 -9.48
C ILE A 250 -7.47 8.76 -8.46
N GLU A 251 -6.47 9.64 -8.35
CA GLU A 251 -6.72 11.07 -8.06
C GLU A 251 -7.06 11.84 -9.36
N CYS A 252 -7.45 11.12 -10.42
CA CYS A 252 -8.44 11.62 -11.36
C CYS A 252 -9.80 11.35 -10.74
N THR A 253 -10.46 12.35 -10.17
CA THR A 253 -11.90 12.34 -9.81
C THR A 253 -12.85 12.06 -11.01
N MET A 254 -12.29 11.58 -12.13
CA MET A 254 -12.74 11.47 -13.51
C MET A 254 -13.62 10.30 -13.99
N PHE A 255 -13.43 9.08 -13.46
CA PHE A 255 -13.72 7.89 -14.27
C PHE A 255 -14.22 6.66 -13.51
N SER A 256 -15.23 6.02 -14.12
CA SER A 256 -15.69 4.68 -13.77
C SER A 256 -14.63 3.62 -14.13
N PHE A 257 -14.47 2.63 -13.25
CA PHE A 257 -13.64 1.44 -13.48
C PHE A 257 -14.11 0.62 -14.71
N ALA A 258 -15.35 0.84 -15.17
CA ALA A 258 -15.95 0.21 -16.34
C ALA A 258 -15.38 0.72 -17.67
N GLU A 259 -14.89 1.96 -17.73
CA GLU A 259 -14.31 2.53 -18.95
C GLU A 259 -12.86 2.10 -19.16
N CYS A 260 -12.07 1.92 -18.09
CA CYS A 260 -10.72 1.35 -18.20
C CYS A 260 -10.73 -0.11 -18.67
N THR A 261 -11.80 -0.87 -18.42
CA THR A 261 -11.91 -2.25 -18.93
C THR A 261 -12.33 -2.32 -20.41
N ALA A 262 -12.95 -1.27 -20.95
CA ALA A 262 -13.36 -1.20 -22.35
C ALA A 262 -12.17 -1.07 -23.32
N LEU A 263 -11.03 -0.54 -22.86
CA LEU A 263 -9.78 -0.43 -23.64
C LEU A 263 -9.16 -1.79 -24.02
N ARG A 264 -9.60 -2.91 -23.41
CA ARG A 264 -9.11 -4.27 -23.75
C ARG A 264 -9.80 -4.92 -24.94
N ARG A 265 -10.87 -4.35 -25.52
CA ARG A 265 -11.63 -5.01 -26.60
C ARG A 265 -11.22 -4.60 -28.03
N HIS A 266 -10.19 -3.78 -28.19
CA HIS A 266 -9.71 -3.33 -29.50
C HIS A 266 -8.19 -3.50 -29.70
N ARG A 267 -7.66 -4.67 -29.31
CA ARG A 267 -6.39 -5.20 -29.83
C ARG A 267 -6.50 -6.69 -30.06
#